data_AF-A0A9E1P3V9-F1
#
_entry.id   AF-A0A9E1P3V9-F1
#
_cell.length_a   1.000
_cell.length_b   1.000
_cell.length_c   1.000
_cell.angle_alpha   90.00
_cell.angle_beta   90.00
_cell.angle_gamma   90.00
#
_symmetry.space_group_name_H-M   'P 1'
#
loop_
_entity.id
_entity.type
_entity.pdbx_description
1 polymer ?
#
loop_
_entity_poly.entity_id
_entity_poly.type
_entity_poly.pdbx_seq_one_letter_code
_entity_poly.pdbx_strand_id
1 'polypeptide(L)'
;MKKLQISAVVLLLLTGAPAAFSQETTECFESRKGASEVTQKEVSPGLPNVKCSPRTGGVLWWGDPYDGTQPMGEMPIEADYSHGEAVVKPRESKLKLMALCGVACHNGVFPPVPKDKNPRALNMHKDVVPDSLNLQHGRGGIWCLDCHHTTTRNKLVDNFGNEISFNQPQKLCGKCHGQIYRGWREGMHGKRIGEWASDGKKRWFVCTECHNPHDVQQGDRNSGFAQLRPERAPILPKGIYNTDHEGHHGSSDHQDDEAAKH
;
A
#
# COMPACT_ATOMS: atom_id res chain seq x y z
N MET A 1 19.78 -64.56 55.06
CA MET A 1 19.68 -64.39 53.60
C MET A 1 19.21 -62.98 53.29
N LYS A 2 20.13 -62.02 53.09
CA LYS A 2 19.81 -60.62 52.75
C LYS A 2 19.97 -60.47 51.23
N LYS A 3 18.88 -60.12 50.54
CA LYS A 3 18.86 -59.90 49.08
C LYS A 3 19.53 -58.57 48.75
N LEU A 4 20.53 -58.63 47.87
CA LEU A 4 21.24 -57.49 47.31
C LEU A 4 20.47 -57.02 46.06
N GLN A 5 19.89 -55.81 46.08
CA GLN A 5 19.30 -55.19 44.89
C GLN A 5 20.35 -54.27 44.25
N ILE A 6 20.79 -54.64 43.05
CA ILE A 6 21.67 -53.85 42.19
C ILE A 6 20.76 -52.92 41.38
N SER A 7 20.82 -51.62 41.63
CA SER A 7 20.17 -50.62 40.77
C SER A 7 21.08 -50.30 39.59
N ALA A 8 20.59 -50.58 38.38
CA ALA A 8 21.25 -50.21 37.14
C ALA A 8 21.10 -48.70 36.90
N VAL A 9 22.23 -48.00 36.75
CA VAL A 9 22.27 -46.59 36.36
C VAL A 9 22.13 -46.52 34.84
N VAL A 10 20.99 -46.03 34.36
CA VAL A 10 20.77 -45.70 32.95
C VAL A 10 21.40 -44.34 32.68
N LEU A 11 22.49 -44.32 31.93
CA LEU A 11 23.17 -43.11 31.49
C LEU A 11 22.41 -42.54 30.28
N LEU A 12 21.62 -41.49 30.50
CA LEU A 12 20.89 -40.77 29.45
C LEU A 12 21.89 -39.93 28.63
N LEU A 13 22.24 -40.39 27.43
CA LEU A 13 22.98 -39.61 26.44
C LEU A 13 22.06 -38.53 25.86
N LEU A 14 22.18 -37.31 26.38
CA LEU A 14 21.58 -36.10 25.80
C LEU A 14 22.34 -35.74 24.52
N THR A 15 21.86 -36.22 23.38
CA THR A 15 22.26 -35.71 22.07
C THR A 15 21.69 -34.30 21.90
N GLY A 16 22.54 -33.29 22.07
CA GLY A 16 22.19 -31.90 21.76
C GLY A 16 21.91 -31.75 20.27
N ALA A 17 20.66 -31.48 19.91
CA ALA A 17 20.31 -31.05 18.56
C ALA A 17 20.98 -29.69 18.28
N PRO A 18 21.61 -29.48 17.12
CA PRO A 18 22.15 -28.18 16.76
C PRO A 18 20.98 -27.19 16.65
N ALA A 19 21.09 -26.08 17.38
CA ALA A 19 20.18 -24.96 17.24
C ALA A 19 20.21 -24.50 15.78
N ALA A 20 19.08 -24.64 15.08
CA ALA A 20 18.90 -24.02 13.78
C ALA A 20 19.03 -22.50 13.98
N PHE A 21 20.12 -21.92 13.50
CA PHE A 21 20.26 -20.47 13.40
C PHE A 21 19.11 -19.97 12.52
N SER A 22 18.16 -19.26 13.12
CA SER A 22 17.19 -18.47 12.38
C SER A 22 17.98 -17.43 11.58
N GLN A 23 18.01 -17.54 10.25
CA GLN A 23 18.48 -16.44 9.41
C GLN A 23 17.61 -15.23 9.75
N GLU A 24 18.21 -14.18 10.33
CA GLU A 24 17.53 -12.89 10.48
C GLU A 24 17.10 -12.42 9.09
N THR A 25 15.79 -12.50 8.83
CA THR A 25 15.22 -12.00 7.59
C THR A 25 15.16 -10.49 7.69
N THR A 26 15.98 -9.80 6.90
CA THR A 26 15.96 -8.34 6.85
C THR A 26 14.72 -7.91 6.08
N GLU A 27 13.83 -7.16 6.75
CA GLU A 27 12.58 -6.65 6.16
C GLU A 27 12.62 -5.12 6.09
N CYS A 28 12.16 -4.57 4.97
CA CYS A 28 11.91 -3.13 4.82
C CYS A 28 10.56 -2.87 4.16
N PHE A 29 10.12 -1.61 4.13
CA PHE A 29 8.88 -1.21 3.46
C PHE A 29 9.15 -0.37 2.20
N GLU A 30 8.31 -0.51 1.19
CA GLU A 30 8.48 0.20 -0.08
C GLU A 30 7.90 1.61 -0.06
N SER A 31 6.80 1.84 0.67
CA SER A 31 6.12 3.15 0.73
C SER A 31 5.41 3.41 2.06
N ARG A 32 4.79 2.39 2.66
CA ARG A 32 4.12 2.44 3.96
C ARG A 32 4.54 1.27 4.84
N LYS A 33 5.04 1.58 6.04
CA LYS A 33 5.32 0.61 7.09
C LYS A 33 4.01 0.00 7.61
N GLY A 34 4.00 -1.32 7.81
CA GLY A 34 2.84 -2.15 8.14
C GLY A 34 1.93 -2.54 6.97
N ALA A 35 2.27 -2.18 5.72
CA ALA A 35 1.40 -2.43 4.56
C ALA A 35 2.14 -2.78 3.25
N SER A 36 3.41 -2.41 3.10
CA SER A 36 4.17 -2.56 1.85
C SER A 36 5.53 -3.22 2.09
N GLU A 37 5.56 -4.19 3.00
CA GLU A 37 6.76 -4.88 3.40
C GLU A 37 7.31 -5.74 2.28
N VAL A 38 8.64 -5.77 2.22
CA VAL A 38 9.43 -6.60 1.34
C VAL A 38 10.56 -7.22 2.15
N THR A 39 10.65 -8.54 2.07
CA THR A 39 11.75 -9.30 2.65
C THR A 39 12.93 -9.30 1.69
N GLN A 40 14.12 -9.01 2.22
CA GLN A 40 15.36 -9.11 1.47
C GLN A 40 15.67 -10.57 1.15
N LYS A 41 15.91 -10.87 -0.13
CA LYS A 41 16.32 -12.17 -0.67
C LYS A 41 17.36 -11.97 -1.76
N GLU A 42 18.20 -12.95 -2.01
CA GLU A 42 19.08 -12.92 -3.19
C GLU A 42 18.29 -13.26 -4.46
N VAL A 43 18.46 -12.46 -5.51
CA VAL A 43 17.94 -12.74 -6.86
C VAL A 43 18.99 -13.42 -7.73
N SER A 44 20.27 -13.11 -7.48
CA SER A 44 21.43 -13.81 -8.02
C SER A 44 22.57 -13.74 -6.99
N PRO A 45 23.64 -14.54 -7.12
CA PRO A 45 24.74 -14.51 -6.16
C PRO A 45 25.28 -13.10 -5.93
N GLY A 46 25.19 -12.60 -4.68
CA GLY A 46 25.66 -11.26 -4.30
C GLY A 46 24.74 -10.10 -4.72
N LEU A 47 23.58 -10.37 -5.31
CA LEU A 47 22.60 -9.36 -5.70
C LEU A 47 21.31 -9.52 -4.89
N PRO A 48 21.06 -8.66 -3.89
CA PRO A 48 19.79 -8.67 -3.18
C PRO A 48 18.69 -8.05 -4.03
N ASN A 49 17.45 -8.52 -3.87
CA ASN A 49 16.27 -7.93 -4.51
C ASN A 49 16.05 -6.46 -4.07
N VAL A 50 16.36 -6.14 -2.82
CA VAL A 50 16.28 -4.80 -2.25
C VAL A 50 17.44 -4.53 -1.29
N LYS A 51 17.80 -3.25 -1.13
CA LYS A 51 18.64 -2.78 -0.01
C LYS A 51 17.82 -1.87 0.88
N CYS A 52 17.75 -2.24 2.16
CA CYS A 52 16.99 -1.49 3.15
C CYS A 52 17.82 -0.32 3.71
N SER A 53 17.14 0.79 4.01
CA SER A 53 17.74 1.92 4.73
C SER A 53 17.95 1.53 6.19
N PRO A 54 19.18 1.59 6.73
CA PRO A 54 19.40 1.36 8.15
C PRO A 54 18.77 2.46 9.03
N ARG A 55 18.44 3.62 8.45
CA ARG A 55 17.89 4.76 9.17
C ARG A 55 16.37 4.80 9.19
N THR A 56 15.73 4.53 8.05
CA THR A 56 14.27 4.64 7.91
C THR A 56 13.56 3.30 7.90
N GLY A 57 14.28 2.20 7.60
CA GLY A 57 13.67 0.90 7.31
C GLY A 57 12.91 0.85 5.98
N GLY A 58 13.01 1.89 5.15
CA GLY A 58 12.45 1.92 3.80
C GLY A 58 13.41 1.34 2.77
N VAL A 59 12.91 0.91 1.60
CA VAL A 59 13.77 0.45 0.50
C VAL A 59 14.53 1.63 -0.11
N LEU A 60 15.87 1.54 -0.16
CA LEU A 60 16.75 2.52 -0.81
C LEU A 60 17.05 2.17 -2.26
N TRP A 61 17.05 0.88 -2.59
CA TRP A 61 17.46 0.40 -3.90
C TRP A 61 16.80 -0.94 -4.21
N TRP A 62 16.45 -1.14 -5.47
CA TRP A 62 15.88 -2.37 -6.02
C TRP A 62 16.89 -3.02 -6.96
N GLY A 63 17.17 -4.31 -6.75
CA GLY A 63 17.93 -5.13 -7.70
C GLY A 63 17.06 -5.62 -8.84
N ASP A 64 15.83 -6.04 -8.53
CA ASP A 64 14.77 -6.24 -9.51
C ASP A 64 13.57 -5.37 -9.14
N PRO A 65 13.35 -4.23 -9.84
CA PRO A 65 12.22 -3.35 -9.58
C PRO A 65 10.86 -3.98 -9.94
N TYR A 66 10.86 -5.10 -10.66
CA TYR A 66 9.67 -5.80 -11.13
C TYR A 66 9.34 -7.07 -10.34
N ASP A 67 10.12 -7.42 -9.30
CA ASP A 67 9.89 -8.62 -8.49
C ASP A 67 8.47 -8.66 -7.90
N GLY A 68 7.76 -9.75 -8.19
CA GLY A 68 6.38 -9.97 -7.76
C GLY A 68 5.35 -9.02 -8.36
N THR A 69 5.66 -8.33 -9.47
CA THR A 69 4.69 -7.51 -10.20
C THR A 69 3.87 -8.35 -11.18
N GLN A 70 2.73 -7.78 -11.60
CA GLN A 70 1.89 -8.29 -12.68
C GLN A 70 1.66 -7.17 -13.71
N PRO A 71 1.28 -7.49 -14.96
CA PRO A 71 0.81 -6.48 -15.90
C PRO A 71 -0.28 -5.61 -15.27
N MET A 72 -0.19 -4.30 -15.52
CA MET A 72 -1.24 -3.39 -15.15
C MET A 72 -2.52 -3.78 -15.90
N GLY A 73 -3.65 -3.77 -15.18
CA GLY A 73 -4.94 -4.09 -15.78
C GLY A 73 -5.36 -3.05 -16.82
N GLU A 74 -6.40 -3.35 -17.59
CA GLU A 74 -6.89 -2.48 -18.64
C GLU A 74 -7.23 -1.07 -18.11
N MET A 75 -6.68 -0.07 -18.78
CA MET A 75 -6.90 1.34 -18.50
C MET A 75 -7.52 2.00 -19.74
N PRO A 76 -8.71 2.63 -19.61
CA PRO A 76 -9.48 3.09 -20.77
C PRO A 76 -8.97 4.38 -21.41
N ILE A 77 -8.03 5.08 -20.76
CA ILE A 77 -7.53 6.38 -21.21
C ILE A 77 -6.03 6.25 -21.41
N GLU A 78 -5.57 6.59 -22.61
CA GLU A 78 -4.15 6.64 -22.94
C GLU A 78 -3.42 7.63 -22.03
N ALA A 79 -2.22 7.24 -21.57
CA ALA A 79 -1.36 8.05 -20.73
C ALA A 79 0.09 7.54 -20.81
N ASP A 80 0.98 8.03 -19.95
CA ASP A 80 2.40 7.65 -19.98
C ASP A 80 2.65 6.12 -19.88
N TYR A 81 1.81 5.39 -19.15
CA TYR A 81 1.88 3.92 -19.10
C TYR A 81 1.50 3.21 -20.40
N SER A 82 0.89 3.91 -21.36
CA SER A 82 0.47 3.35 -22.64
C SER A 82 1.61 3.24 -23.64
N HIS A 83 2.69 4.01 -23.45
CA HIS A 83 3.82 4.03 -24.37
C HIS A 83 4.78 2.84 -24.21
N GLY A 84 4.73 2.12 -23.09
CA GLY A 84 5.60 0.98 -22.78
C GLY A 84 4.93 -0.07 -21.91
N GLU A 85 5.71 -0.97 -21.31
CA GLU A 85 5.17 -2.01 -20.42
C GLU A 85 4.92 -1.47 -19.00
N ALA A 86 3.66 -1.37 -18.60
CA ALA A 86 3.31 -0.99 -17.23
C ALA A 86 2.96 -2.20 -16.38
N VAL A 87 3.61 -2.30 -15.21
CA VAL A 87 3.34 -3.34 -14.22
C VAL A 87 2.99 -2.73 -12.85
N VAL A 88 2.19 -3.45 -12.07
CA VAL A 88 1.82 -3.07 -10.69
C VAL A 88 2.05 -4.24 -9.76
N LYS A 89 2.22 -3.97 -8.46
CA LYS A 89 2.31 -5.04 -7.46
C LYS A 89 0.90 -5.44 -7.01
N PRO A 90 0.52 -6.74 -7.11
CA PRO A 90 -0.78 -7.19 -6.66
C PRO A 90 -0.94 -6.94 -5.16
N ARG A 91 -2.14 -6.53 -4.78
CA ARG A 91 -2.54 -6.22 -3.39
C ARG A 91 -3.48 -7.27 -2.82
N GLU A 92 -4.21 -8.00 -3.66
CA GLU A 92 -5.15 -9.04 -3.26
C GLU A 92 -4.50 -10.08 -2.33
N SER A 93 -3.28 -10.53 -2.64
CA SER A 93 -2.54 -11.51 -1.82
C SER A 93 -2.10 -10.97 -0.45
N LYS A 94 -2.12 -9.66 -0.25
CA LYS A 94 -1.78 -9.00 1.02
C LYS A 94 -3.00 -8.79 1.92
N LEU A 95 -4.20 -9.08 1.41
CA LEU A 95 -5.46 -8.90 2.13
C LEU A 95 -5.91 -10.23 2.73
N LYS A 96 -5.68 -10.40 4.03
CA LYS A 96 -5.86 -11.68 4.77
C LYS A 96 -7.23 -12.33 4.57
N LEU A 97 -8.30 -11.54 4.42
CA LEU A 97 -9.67 -12.03 4.32
C LEU A 97 -10.22 -12.04 2.89
N MET A 98 -9.42 -11.72 1.88
CA MET A 98 -9.88 -11.54 0.50
C MET A 98 -10.67 -12.74 -0.03
N ALA A 99 -10.15 -13.96 0.16
CA ALA A 99 -10.79 -15.18 -0.30
C ALA A 99 -12.13 -15.45 0.43
N LEU A 100 -12.21 -15.09 1.71
CA LEU A 100 -13.39 -15.32 2.54
C LEU A 100 -14.53 -14.35 2.22
N CYS A 101 -14.19 -13.13 1.78
CA CYS A 101 -15.18 -12.10 1.46
C CYS A 101 -16.25 -12.59 0.49
N GLY A 102 -15.90 -13.26 -0.61
CA GLY A 102 -16.85 -13.68 -1.63
C GLY A 102 -17.43 -15.10 -1.46
N VAL A 103 -16.68 -15.99 -0.81
CA VAL A 103 -17.04 -17.42 -0.74
C VAL A 103 -17.74 -17.77 0.57
N ALA A 104 -17.19 -17.31 1.69
CA ALA A 104 -17.65 -17.71 3.02
C ALA A 104 -18.68 -16.73 3.61
N CYS A 105 -18.45 -15.42 3.42
CA CYS A 105 -19.30 -14.38 3.99
C CYS A 105 -20.27 -13.82 2.94
N HIS A 106 -19.83 -13.00 2.00
CA HIS A 106 -20.75 -12.36 1.05
C HIS A 106 -21.14 -13.24 -0.15
N ASN A 107 -21.65 -14.43 0.15
CA ASN A 107 -22.19 -15.40 -0.80
C ASN A 107 -23.69 -15.19 -1.11
N GLY A 108 -24.30 -14.14 -0.56
CA GLY A 108 -25.72 -13.81 -0.73
C GLY A 108 -26.66 -14.47 0.28
N VAL A 109 -26.16 -15.37 1.12
CA VAL A 109 -26.92 -15.99 2.22
C VAL A 109 -26.47 -15.44 3.58
N PHE A 110 -25.15 -15.32 3.83
CA PHE A 110 -24.63 -14.90 5.14
C PHE A 110 -23.48 -13.87 5.07
N PRO A 111 -23.74 -12.58 4.86
CA PRO A 111 -25.02 -11.93 5.00
C PRO A 111 -25.85 -11.92 3.71
N PRO A 112 -27.19 -11.77 3.82
CA PRO A 112 -28.04 -11.46 2.68
C PRO A 112 -27.54 -10.23 1.93
N VAL A 113 -27.76 -10.20 0.62
CA VAL A 113 -27.43 -9.02 -0.20
C VAL A 113 -28.22 -7.81 0.34
N PRO A 114 -27.55 -6.69 0.66
CA PRO A 114 -28.22 -5.47 1.10
C PRO A 114 -29.20 -4.96 0.04
N LYS A 115 -30.35 -4.44 0.47
CA LYS A 115 -31.36 -3.87 -0.42
C LYS A 115 -30.93 -2.54 -1.04
N ASP A 116 -30.06 -1.82 -0.35
CA ASP A 116 -29.59 -0.50 -0.72
C ASP A 116 -28.15 -0.25 -0.25
N LYS A 117 -27.60 0.90 -0.67
CA LYS A 117 -26.24 1.34 -0.36
C LYS A 117 -26.15 2.23 0.88
N ASN A 118 -27.25 2.42 1.62
CA ASN A 118 -27.25 3.34 2.75
C ASN A 118 -26.43 2.78 3.93
N PRO A 119 -25.85 3.67 4.75
CA PRO A 119 -25.21 3.31 6.00
C PRO A 119 -26.11 2.47 6.91
N ARG A 120 -25.51 1.50 7.59
CA ARG A 120 -26.21 0.61 8.54
C ARG A 120 -25.25 0.12 9.60
N ALA A 121 -25.79 -0.27 10.76
CA ALA A 121 -25.01 -0.89 11.81
C ALA A 121 -24.29 -2.15 11.28
N LEU A 122 -22.99 -2.24 11.55
CA LEU A 122 -22.15 -3.35 11.16
C LEU A 122 -22.01 -4.31 12.35
N ASN A 123 -22.39 -5.57 12.13
CA ASN A 123 -22.20 -6.65 13.10
C ASN A 123 -20.84 -7.35 12.94
N MET A 124 -20.18 -7.17 11.79
CA MET A 124 -18.87 -7.72 11.46
C MET A 124 -17.94 -6.61 10.96
N HIS A 125 -16.73 -6.94 10.52
CA HIS A 125 -15.70 -6.03 9.98
C HIS A 125 -15.04 -5.07 10.97
N LYS A 126 -15.52 -4.98 12.22
CA LYS A 126 -14.88 -4.17 13.28
C LYS A 126 -13.45 -4.63 13.61
N ASP A 127 -13.17 -5.91 13.47
CA ASP A 127 -11.82 -6.48 13.68
C ASP A 127 -10.87 -6.24 12.48
N VAL A 128 -11.42 -5.88 11.33
CA VAL A 128 -10.67 -5.67 10.08
C VAL A 128 -10.39 -4.19 9.86
N VAL A 129 -11.41 -3.37 10.15
CA VAL A 129 -11.35 -1.92 10.09
C VAL A 129 -11.84 -1.40 11.44
N PRO A 130 -10.90 -1.07 12.36
CA PRO A 130 -11.23 -0.39 13.59
C PRO A 130 -12.08 0.85 13.28
N ASP A 131 -13.09 1.10 14.11
CA ASP A 131 -14.00 2.24 13.94
C ASP A 131 -14.72 2.29 12.58
N SER A 132 -14.96 1.13 11.96
CA SER A 132 -15.68 1.00 10.67
C SER A 132 -17.00 1.76 10.54
N LEU A 133 -17.65 2.11 11.66
CA LEU A 133 -18.88 2.90 11.69
C LEU A 133 -18.65 4.42 11.73
N ASN A 134 -17.45 4.87 12.08
CA ASN A 134 -17.08 6.27 12.24
C ASN A 134 -16.02 6.71 11.20
N LEU A 135 -15.89 5.97 10.10
CA LEU A 135 -14.94 6.33 9.05
C LEU A 135 -15.34 7.68 8.41
N GLN A 136 -14.40 8.61 8.40
CA GLN A 136 -14.61 9.94 7.84
C GLN A 136 -14.40 9.91 6.32
N HIS A 137 -15.37 9.39 5.58
CA HIS A 137 -15.34 9.39 4.12
C HIS A 137 -16.34 10.42 3.59
N GLY A 138 -15.89 11.38 2.79
CA GLY A 138 -16.77 12.37 2.17
C GLY A 138 -17.64 13.14 3.16
N ARG A 139 -17.14 13.45 4.37
CA ARG A 139 -17.92 14.07 5.46
C ARG A 139 -19.15 13.26 5.88
N GLY A 140 -19.02 11.93 5.91
CA GLY A 140 -20.10 10.99 6.20
C GLY A 140 -21.00 10.65 5.01
N GLY A 141 -20.74 11.23 3.84
CA GLY A 141 -21.54 10.99 2.63
C GLY A 141 -21.15 9.75 1.82
N ILE A 142 -20.12 9.00 2.23
CA ILE A 142 -19.63 7.81 1.52
C ILE A 142 -19.71 6.60 2.44
N TRP A 143 -20.27 5.52 1.92
CA TRP A 143 -20.43 4.24 2.60
C TRP A 143 -19.56 3.13 1.98
N CYS A 144 -19.45 1.99 2.68
CA CYS A 144 -18.61 0.86 2.26
C CYS A 144 -18.92 0.41 0.82
N LEU A 145 -20.18 0.45 0.41
CA LEU A 145 -20.66 -0.02 -0.90
C LEU A 145 -20.45 0.98 -2.05
N ASP A 146 -19.91 2.16 -1.77
CA ASP A 146 -19.41 3.07 -2.80
C ASP A 146 -18.02 2.67 -3.29
N CYS A 147 -17.29 1.88 -2.47
CA CYS A 147 -15.97 1.37 -2.81
C CYS A 147 -16.00 -0.15 -3.10
N HIS A 148 -16.72 -0.91 -2.28
CA HIS A 148 -16.84 -2.36 -2.40
C HIS A 148 -18.07 -2.76 -3.22
N HIS A 149 -17.93 -3.79 -4.06
CA HIS A 149 -19.04 -4.28 -4.87
C HIS A 149 -20.18 -4.86 -4.00
N THR A 150 -21.43 -4.68 -4.45
CA THR A 150 -22.64 -4.97 -3.65
C THR A 150 -23.06 -6.44 -3.67
N THR A 151 -22.44 -7.28 -4.50
CA THR A 151 -22.62 -8.74 -4.47
C THR A 151 -21.26 -9.41 -4.28
N THR A 152 -20.32 -9.10 -5.16
CA THR A 152 -18.95 -9.65 -5.24
C THR A 152 -17.94 -8.94 -4.32
N ARG A 153 -17.95 -9.13 -2.98
CA ARG A 153 -17.13 -8.30 -2.03
C ARG A 153 -15.62 -8.46 -2.13
N ASN A 154 -15.13 -9.47 -2.84
CA ASN A 154 -13.73 -9.59 -3.23
C ASN A 154 -13.38 -8.73 -4.47
N LYS A 155 -14.28 -7.84 -4.89
CA LYS A 155 -14.07 -6.80 -5.90
C LYS A 155 -14.49 -5.43 -5.37
N LEU A 156 -13.86 -4.41 -5.95
CA LEU A 156 -14.25 -3.01 -5.82
C LEU A 156 -15.29 -2.67 -6.91
N VAL A 157 -15.89 -1.48 -6.85
CA VAL A 157 -16.96 -1.08 -7.79
C VAL A 157 -16.71 0.30 -8.40
N ASP A 158 -16.98 0.45 -9.70
CA ASP A 158 -16.94 1.76 -10.37
C ASP A 158 -18.24 2.57 -10.16
N ASN A 159 -18.45 3.66 -10.92
CA ASN A 159 -19.67 4.48 -10.83
C ASN A 159 -20.88 3.82 -11.50
N PHE A 160 -20.67 2.87 -12.40
CA PHE A 160 -21.70 2.18 -13.19
C PHE A 160 -22.07 0.81 -12.61
N GLY A 161 -21.36 0.34 -11.58
CA GLY A 161 -21.56 -0.97 -10.97
C GLY A 161 -20.61 -2.05 -11.49
N ASN A 162 -19.68 -1.74 -12.39
CA ASN A 162 -18.72 -2.71 -12.88
C ASN A 162 -17.66 -3.03 -11.82
N GLU A 163 -17.13 -4.25 -11.90
CA GLU A 163 -16.12 -4.74 -10.97
C GLU A 163 -14.74 -4.14 -11.26
N ILE A 164 -14.05 -3.76 -10.18
CA ILE A 164 -12.65 -3.34 -10.19
C ILE A 164 -11.85 -4.32 -9.33
N SER A 165 -10.71 -4.82 -9.84
CA SER A 165 -9.80 -5.63 -9.03
C SER A 165 -9.15 -4.79 -7.93
N PHE A 166 -8.90 -5.39 -6.76
CA PHE A 166 -8.13 -4.75 -5.69
C PHE A 166 -6.66 -4.47 -6.07
N ASN A 167 -6.18 -5.06 -7.16
CA ASN A 167 -4.86 -4.76 -7.73
C ASN A 167 -4.86 -3.48 -8.58
N GLN A 168 -6.03 -2.91 -8.91
CA GLN A 168 -6.18 -1.68 -9.69
C GLN A 168 -6.98 -0.59 -8.94
N PRO A 169 -6.66 -0.29 -7.66
CA PRO A 169 -7.45 0.61 -6.83
C PRO A 169 -7.49 2.05 -7.36
N GLN A 170 -6.54 2.46 -8.20
CA GLN A 170 -6.54 3.77 -8.85
C GLN A 170 -7.80 4.01 -9.70
N LYS A 171 -8.39 2.96 -10.28
CA LYS A 171 -9.67 3.07 -11.01
C LYS A 171 -10.81 3.45 -10.07
N LEU A 172 -10.78 2.95 -8.83
CA LEU A 172 -11.72 3.32 -7.77
C LEU A 172 -11.46 4.74 -7.28
N CYS A 173 -10.22 5.07 -6.92
CA CYS A 173 -9.87 6.38 -6.37
C CYS A 173 -10.19 7.52 -7.36
N GLY A 174 -9.99 7.27 -8.65
CA GLY A 174 -10.29 8.21 -9.73
C GLY A 174 -11.76 8.56 -9.91
N LYS A 175 -12.71 7.81 -9.30
CA LYS A 175 -14.14 8.14 -9.30
C LYS A 175 -14.41 9.52 -8.71
N CYS A 176 -13.66 9.88 -7.67
CA CYS A 176 -13.81 11.13 -6.93
C CYS A 176 -12.57 12.02 -7.06
N HIS A 177 -11.37 11.44 -7.08
CA HIS A 177 -10.10 12.19 -7.11
C HIS A 177 -9.55 12.34 -8.53
N GLY A 178 -10.35 12.87 -9.45
CA GLY A 178 -10.02 12.92 -10.88
C GLY A 178 -8.72 13.67 -11.20
N GLN A 179 -8.42 14.78 -10.52
CA GLN A 179 -7.18 15.54 -10.73
C GLN A 179 -5.94 14.74 -10.29
N ILE A 180 -6.01 14.10 -9.12
CA ILE A 180 -4.93 13.24 -8.61
C ILE A 180 -4.77 12.01 -9.49
N TYR A 181 -5.87 11.41 -9.94
CA TYR A 181 -5.81 10.29 -10.87
C TYR A 181 -5.16 10.70 -12.19
N ARG A 182 -5.51 11.86 -12.76
CA ARG A 182 -4.82 12.39 -13.95
C ARG A 182 -3.32 12.55 -13.70
N GLY A 183 -2.93 13.21 -12.61
CA GLY A 183 -1.52 13.36 -12.26
C GLY A 183 -0.82 12.02 -12.03
N TRP A 184 -1.53 11.04 -11.47
CA TRP A 184 -1.02 9.68 -11.34
C TRP A 184 -0.83 9.05 -12.71
N ARG A 185 -1.76 9.13 -13.66
CA ARG A 185 -1.59 8.53 -15.00
C ARG A 185 -0.42 9.12 -15.79
N GLU A 186 -0.18 10.42 -15.64
CA GLU A 186 0.97 11.11 -16.26
C GLU A 186 2.26 10.95 -15.43
N GLY A 187 2.20 10.22 -14.32
CA GLY A 187 3.35 9.97 -13.46
C GLY A 187 3.89 11.22 -12.74
N MET A 188 3.08 12.28 -12.64
CA MET A 188 3.31 13.47 -11.81
C MET A 188 2.98 13.22 -10.33
N HIS A 189 2.08 12.27 -10.05
CA HIS A 189 1.69 11.88 -8.70
C HIS A 189 1.95 10.39 -8.44
N GLY A 190 2.51 10.08 -7.27
CA GLY A 190 2.89 8.72 -6.90
C GLY A 190 4.37 8.43 -7.16
N LYS A 191 4.71 7.14 -7.27
CA LYS A 191 6.09 6.67 -7.45
C LYS A 191 6.15 5.69 -8.63
N ARG A 192 7.24 5.78 -9.39
CA ARG A 192 7.56 4.87 -10.49
C ARG A 192 9.01 4.44 -10.38
N ILE A 193 9.27 3.17 -10.69
CA ILE A 193 10.61 2.60 -10.78
C ILE A 193 10.71 1.70 -12.01
N GLY A 194 11.91 1.37 -12.44
CA GLY A 194 12.16 0.61 -13.66
C GLY A 194 12.93 1.42 -14.68
N GLU A 195 12.66 1.18 -15.95
CA GLU A 195 13.36 1.83 -17.06
C GLU A 195 12.95 3.30 -17.24
N TRP A 196 13.92 4.09 -17.71
CA TRP A 196 13.72 5.51 -18.06
C TRP A 196 13.22 5.73 -19.47
N ALA A 197 13.42 4.79 -20.39
CA ALA A 197 12.91 4.89 -21.74
C ALA A 197 11.38 5.01 -21.72
N SER A 198 10.79 5.88 -22.54
CA SER A 198 9.34 6.10 -22.58
C SER A 198 8.57 4.81 -22.93
N ASP A 199 9.15 3.99 -23.80
CA ASP A 199 8.67 2.68 -24.23
C ASP A 199 9.17 1.51 -23.36
N GLY A 200 10.05 1.79 -22.40
CA GLY A 200 10.57 0.80 -21.47
C GLY A 200 9.57 0.35 -20.41
N LYS A 201 9.91 -0.75 -19.74
CA LYS A 201 9.10 -1.33 -18.67
C LYS A 201 9.16 -0.49 -17.39
N LYS A 202 8.01 -0.23 -16.77
CA LYS A 202 7.92 0.58 -15.54
C LYS A 202 6.96 -0.05 -14.55
N ARG A 203 7.38 -0.11 -13.30
CA ARG A 203 6.48 -0.41 -12.17
C ARG A 203 5.83 0.87 -11.67
N TRP A 204 4.50 0.84 -11.65
CA TRP A 204 3.66 1.88 -11.11
C TRP A 204 3.23 1.51 -9.69
N PHE A 205 3.46 2.41 -8.75
CA PHE A 205 2.93 2.25 -7.40
C PHE A 205 1.45 2.65 -7.41
N VAL A 206 0.59 1.77 -6.91
CA VAL A 206 -0.86 2.01 -6.85
C VAL A 206 -1.22 2.82 -5.61
N CYS A 207 -2.38 3.48 -5.63
CA CYS A 207 -2.80 4.40 -4.57
C CYS A 207 -2.72 3.79 -3.16
N THR A 208 -3.04 2.50 -3.01
CA THR A 208 -3.06 1.81 -1.70
C THR A 208 -1.68 1.40 -1.18
N GLU A 209 -0.62 1.47 -2.00
CA GLU A 209 0.75 1.29 -1.54
C GLU A 209 1.24 2.52 -0.76
N CYS A 210 0.74 3.72 -1.11
CA CYS A 210 1.11 4.99 -0.50
C CYS A 210 0.04 5.58 0.43
N HIS A 211 -1.23 5.21 0.27
CA HIS A 211 -2.34 5.69 1.09
C HIS A 211 -3.14 4.56 1.74
N ASN A 212 -3.71 4.85 2.92
CA ASN A 212 -4.64 3.96 3.58
C ASN A 212 -6.05 4.16 2.99
N PRO A 213 -6.67 3.16 2.33
CA PRO A 213 -7.97 3.34 1.69
C PRO A 213 -9.13 3.59 2.68
N HIS A 214 -8.93 3.32 3.98
CA HIS A 214 -9.94 3.58 5.02
C HIS A 214 -9.60 4.78 5.92
N ASP A 215 -8.60 5.58 5.54
CA ASP A 215 -8.23 6.84 6.21
C ASP A 215 -8.05 7.92 5.14
N VAL A 216 -9.15 8.20 4.42
CA VAL A 216 -9.18 9.16 3.31
C VAL A 216 -9.43 10.61 3.76
N GLN A 217 -9.75 10.80 5.04
CA GLN A 217 -9.81 12.10 5.72
C GLN A 217 -9.11 11.97 7.06
N GLN A 218 -7.90 12.50 7.14
CA GLN A 218 -7.06 12.34 8.31
C GLN A 218 -7.24 13.47 9.34
N GLY A 219 -7.46 13.10 10.59
CA GLY A 219 -7.31 13.93 11.79
C GLY A 219 -8.19 15.19 11.82
N ASP A 220 -7.78 16.19 12.61
CA ASP A 220 -8.52 17.45 12.82
C ASP A 220 -8.73 18.27 11.55
N ARG A 221 -7.92 18.00 10.51
CA ARG A 221 -8.01 18.67 9.21
C ARG A 221 -9.28 18.27 8.45
N ASN A 222 -9.86 17.10 8.76
CA ASN A 222 -11.03 16.54 8.05
C ASN A 222 -10.86 16.58 6.51
N SER A 223 -9.61 16.45 6.04
CA SER A 223 -9.26 16.67 4.64
C SER A 223 -8.11 15.78 4.20
N GLY A 224 -8.35 15.01 3.14
CA GLY A 224 -7.32 14.26 2.42
C GLY A 224 -6.70 13.10 3.19
N PHE A 225 -5.88 12.34 2.48
CA PHE A 225 -5.09 11.25 3.06
C PHE A 225 -4.00 11.78 3.99
N ALA A 226 -3.58 10.90 4.90
CA ALA A 226 -2.34 11.08 5.63
C ALA A 226 -1.17 11.37 4.69
N GLN A 227 -0.53 12.53 4.90
CA GLN A 227 0.68 12.87 4.15
C GLN A 227 1.80 11.93 4.56
N LEU A 228 2.44 11.31 3.56
CA LEU A 228 3.68 10.60 3.79
C LEU A 228 4.74 11.61 4.22
N ARG A 229 5.48 11.28 5.28
CA ARG A 229 6.61 12.08 5.69
C ARG A 229 7.64 12.03 4.55
N PRO A 230 8.01 13.16 3.93
CA PRO A 230 9.00 13.16 2.87
C PRO A 230 10.34 12.66 3.41
N GLU A 231 11.11 12.01 2.54
CA GLU A 231 12.50 11.70 2.84
C GLU A 231 13.28 12.99 3.10
N ARG A 232 14.39 12.88 3.83
CA ARG A 232 15.25 14.04 4.07
C ARG A 232 15.79 14.53 2.72
N ALA A 233 15.93 15.84 2.58
CA ALA A 233 16.58 16.43 1.43
C ALA A 233 17.94 15.74 1.14
N PRO A 234 18.32 15.61 -0.14
CA PRO A 234 19.63 15.09 -0.53
C PRO A 234 20.78 15.79 0.20
N ILE A 235 21.89 15.08 0.38
CA ILE A 235 23.11 15.69 0.89
C ILE A 235 23.60 16.70 -0.15
N LEU A 236 23.94 17.91 0.30
CA LEU A 236 24.44 18.94 -0.59
C LEU A 236 25.73 18.48 -1.30
N PRO A 237 25.91 18.84 -2.58
CA PRO A 237 27.17 18.61 -3.28
C PRO A 237 28.35 19.17 -2.49
N LYS A 238 29.52 18.54 -2.62
CA LYS A 238 30.74 19.02 -1.96
C LYS A 238 30.99 20.50 -2.32
N GLY A 239 31.19 21.34 -1.31
CA GLY A 239 31.40 22.78 -1.46
C GLY A 239 30.14 23.64 -1.38
N ILE A 240 28.95 23.03 -1.31
CA ILE A 240 27.68 23.72 -1.06
C ILE A 240 27.28 23.47 0.39
N TYR A 241 27.20 24.54 1.18
CA TYR A 241 26.98 24.46 2.64
C TYR A 241 25.54 24.81 3.06
N ASN A 242 24.78 25.47 2.18
CA ASN A 242 23.36 25.82 2.37
C ASN A 242 22.61 25.86 1.03
N THR A 243 21.29 25.94 1.10
CA THR A 243 20.37 26.04 -0.05
C THR A 243 19.71 27.41 -0.13
N ASP A 244 20.30 28.44 0.48
CA ASP A 244 19.68 29.77 0.56
C ASP A 244 19.40 30.35 -0.84
N HIS A 245 20.20 29.95 -1.84
CA HIS A 245 20.01 30.30 -3.25
C HIS A 245 18.76 29.67 -3.91
N GLU A 246 18.22 28.58 -3.37
CA GLU A 246 16.98 27.95 -3.86
C GLU A 246 15.72 28.62 -3.26
N GLY A 247 15.88 29.39 -2.17
CA GLY A 247 14.78 30.08 -1.48
C GLY A 247 14.34 31.40 -2.10
N HIS A 248 14.97 31.85 -3.19
CA HIS A 248 14.57 33.06 -3.91
C HIS A 248 13.35 32.78 -4.80
N HIS A 249 12.18 32.62 -4.17
CA HIS A 249 10.94 32.97 -4.84
C HIS A 249 10.98 34.47 -5.10
N GLY A 250 10.97 34.86 -6.38
CA GLY A 250 10.83 36.25 -6.77
C GLY A 250 9.64 36.87 -6.05
N SER A 251 9.91 37.92 -5.27
CA SER A 251 8.91 38.89 -4.87
C SER A 251 8.38 39.59 -6.12
N SER A 252 7.47 38.95 -6.85
CA SER A 252 6.47 39.68 -7.60
C SER A 252 5.35 39.98 -6.63
N ASP A 253 5.37 41.21 -6.12
CA ASP A 253 4.22 41.82 -5.46
C ASP A 253 2.98 41.64 -6.35
N HIS A 254 2.07 40.78 -5.91
CA HIS A 254 0.66 40.92 -6.24
C HIS A 254 -0.02 41.43 -4.97
N GLN A 255 -0.05 42.76 -4.87
CA GLN A 255 -1.14 43.47 -4.21
C GLN A 255 -2.39 43.14 -5.00
N ASP A 256 -3.17 42.17 -4.54
CA ASP A 256 -4.57 42.07 -4.91
C ASP A 256 -5.40 42.56 -3.72
N ASP A 257 -6.13 43.63 -4.03
CA ASP A 257 -6.86 44.48 -3.12
C ASP A 257 -7.94 43.74 -2.32
N GLU A 258 -8.05 44.19 -1.08
CA GLU A 258 -9.19 44.05 -0.20
C GLU A 258 -10.44 44.67 -0.84
N ALA A 259 -11.27 43.88 -1.52
CA ALA A 259 -12.66 44.26 -1.81
C ALA A 259 -13.56 43.07 -2.16
N ALA A 260 -14.31 42.59 -1.16
CA ALA A 260 -15.76 42.33 -1.22
C ALA A 260 -16.17 41.34 -0.14
N LYS A 261 -16.48 41.88 1.05
CA LYS A 261 -17.50 41.30 1.93
C LYS A 261 -18.85 41.56 1.29
N HIS A 262 -19.60 40.52 0.95
CA HIS A 262 -21.06 40.43 1.10
C HIS A 262 -21.48 38.96 1.10
#